data_AF-A0A842NZF3-F1
#
_entry.id   AF-A0A842NZF3-F1
#
_cell.length_a   1.000
_cell.length_b   1.000
_cell.length_c   1.000
_cell.angle_alpha   90.00
_cell.angle_beta   90.00
_cell.angle_gamma   90.00
#
_symmetry.space_group_name_H-M   'P 1'
#
loop_
_entity.id
_entity.type
_entity.pdbx_description
1 polymer ?
#
loop_
_entity_poly.entity_id
_entity_poly.type
_entity_poly.pdbx_seq_one_letter_code
_entity_poly.pdbx_strand_id
1 'polypeptide(L)'
;MAEKLNALALGYASAIISAAGMLLLGIFGNIGVYTDTAEMMQKWHMFFSLSIGGIIAGMIEAAVIGFISLYALVWLYNKFV
;
A
#
# COMPACT_ATOMS: atom_id res chain seq x y z
N MET A 1 -31.38 5.31 -0.44
CA MET A 1 -30.35 5.85 -1.35
C MET A 1 -29.02 5.56 -0.69
N ALA A 2 -28.11 4.84 -1.35
CA ALA A 2 -26.76 4.71 -0.81
C ALA A 2 -26.01 6.02 -1.09
N GLU A 3 -25.31 6.54 -0.09
CA GLU A 3 -24.49 7.75 -0.26
C GLU A 3 -23.23 7.43 -1.06
N LYS A 4 -22.80 8.40 -1.86
CA LYS A 4 -21.53 8.32 -2.59
C LYS A 4 -20.37 8.40 -1.60
N LEU A 5 -19.40 7.51 -1.77
CA LEU A 5 -18.18 7.48 -0.98
C LEU A 5 -17.19 8.52 -1.49
N ASN A 6 -16.42 9.12 -0.59
CA ASN A 6 -15.35 10.03 -0.97
C ASN A 6 -14.12 9.25 -1.46
N ALA A 7 -13.98 9.16 -2.79
CA ALA A 7 -12.90 8.42 -3.45
C ALA A 7 -11.50 8.93 -3.09
N LEU A 8 -11.34 10.25 -2.94
CA LEU A 8 -10.04 10.84 -2.58
C LEU A 8 -9.68 10.51 -1.14
N ALA A 9 -10.63 10.65 -0.20
CA ALA A 9 -10.38 10.32 1.21
C ALA A 9 -9.97 8.85 1.37
N LEU A 10 -10.66 7.93 0.69
CA LEU A 10 -10.33 6.51 0.72
C LEU A 10 -9.00 6.22 0.00
N GLY A 11 -8.72 6.87 -1.14
CA GLY A 11 -7.43 6.77 -1.81
C GLY A 11 -6.27 7.18 -0.89
N TYR A 12 -6.37 8.34 -0.22
CA TYR A 12 -5.34 8.80 0.71
C TYR A 12 -5.18 7.88 1.93
N ALA A 13 -6.29 7.40 2.49
CA ALA A 13 -6.24 6.45 3.60
C ALA A 13 -5.52 5.15 3.19
N SER A 14 -5.84 4.62 2.01
CA SER A 14 -5.18 3.44 1.43
C SER A 14 -3.69 3.66 1.23
N ALA A 15 -3.31 4.83 0.70
CA ALA A 15 -1.91 5.18 0.47
C ALA A 15 -1.10 5.19 1.77
N ILE A 16 -1.65 5.81 2.82
CA ILE A 16 -1.00 5.91 4.13
C ILE A 16 -0.88 4.54 4.78
N ILE A 17 -1.95 3.74 4.77
CA ILE A 17 -1.93 2.39 5.35
C ILE A 17 -0.94 1.50 4.61
N SER A 18 -0.92 1.57 3.29
CA SER A 18 0.01 0.78 2.46
C SER A 18 1.47 1.18 2.72
N ALA A 19 1.78 2.47 2.79
CA ALA A 19 3.11 2.95 3.14
C ALA A 19 3.53 2.53 4.56
N ALA A 20 2.62 2.65 5.53
CA ALA A 20 2.88 2.22 6.91
C ALA A 20 3.13 0.71 7.00
N GLY A 21 2.36 -0.10 6.24
CA GLY A 21 2.57 -1.54 6.14
C GLY A 21 3.95 -1.90 5.58
N MET A 22 4.38 -1.21 4.51
CA MET A 22 5.72 -1.41 3.94
C MET A 22 6.84 -1.03 4.88
N LEU A 23 6.68 0.06 5.65
CA LEU A 23 7.64 0.44 6.67
C LEU A 23 7.75 -0.63 7.76
N LEU A 24 6.61 -1.10 8.28
CA LEU A 24 6.57 -2.14 9.31
C LEU A 24 7.20 -3.43 8.81
N LEU A 25 6.87 -3.88 7.60
CA LEU A 25 7.46 -5.09 7.01
C LEU A 25 8.96 -4.92 6.74
N GLY A 26 9.41 -3.73 6.35
CA GLY A 26 10.84 -3.41 6.21
C GLY A 26 11.59 -3.47 7.54
N ILE A 27 10.99 -2.99 8.64
CA ILE A 27 11.57 -3.06 9.98
C ILE A 27 11.56 -4.49 10.51
N PHE A 28 10.41 -5.17 10.47
CA PHE A 28 10.27 -6.54 10.95
C PHE A 28 11.15 -7.52 10.17
N GLY A 29 11.20 -7.39 8.85
CA GLY A 29 12.06 -8.20 7.99
C GLY A 29 13.56 -8.01 8.30
N ASN A 30 13.99 -6.78 8.66
CA ASN A 30 15.38 -6.53 9.06
C ASN A 30 15.77 -7.15 10.41
N ILE A 31 14.81 -7.33 11.33
CA ILE A 31 15.05 -7.99 12.62
C ILE A 31 14.77 -9.51 12.58
N GLY A 32 14.54 -10.08 11.39
CA GLY A 32 14.31 -11.51 11.20
C GLY A 32 12.90 -11.98 11.57
N VAL A 33 11.93 -11.06 11.70
CA VAL A 33 10.53 -11.37 12.02
C VAL A 33 9.68 -11.19 10.75
N TYR A 34 8.75 -12.10 10.48
CA TYR A 34 7.92 -12.09 9.25
C TYR A 34 8.74 -12.10 7.94
N THR A 35 9.86 -12.84 7.93
CA THR A 35 10.76 -12.95 6.76
C THR A 35 10.02 -13.42 5.51
N ASP A 36 9.11 -14.39 5.63
CA ASP A 36 8.34 -14.90 4.49
C ASP A 36 7.41 -13.82 3.91
N THR A 37 6.84 -12.97 4.76
CA THR A 37 6.00 -11.84 4.34
C THR A 37 6.82 -10.75 3.68
N ALA A 38 8.01 -10.45 4.22
CA ALA A 38 8.93 -9.50 3.62
C ALA A 38 9.42 -9.99 2.25
N GLU A 39 9.75 -11.28 2.10
CA GLU A 39 10.17 -11.88 0.83
C GLU A 39 9.03 -11.86 -0.20
N MET A 40 7.80 -12.10 0.25
CA MET A 40 6.62 -11.94 -0.61
C MET A 40 6.48 -10.49 -1.07
N MET A 41 6.64 -9.49 -0.20
CA MET A 41 6.59 -8.08 -0.60
C MET A 41 7.71 -7.71 -1.57
N GLN A 42 8.89 -8.29 -1.46
CA GLN A 42 9.97 -8.08 -2.44
C GLN A 42 9.63 -8.61 -3.84
N LYS A 43 8.73 -9.60 -3.93
CA LYS A 43 8.24 -10.11 -5.22
C LYS A 43 7.11 -9.26 -5.80
N TRP A 44 6.31 -8.63 -4.94
CA TRP A 44 5.15 -7.83 -5.33
C TRP A 44 5.49 -6.37 -5.62
N HIS A 45 6.53 -5.83 -4.99
CA HIS A 45 6.98 -4.46 -5.12
C HIS A 45 8.36 -4.43 -5.73
N MET A 46 8.46 -3.90 -6.95
CA MET A 46 9.69 -3.95 -7.75
C MET A 46 10.85 -3.23 -7.06
N PHE A 47 10.55 -2.20 -6.28
CA PHE A 47 11.56 -1.38 -5.61
C PHE A 47 11.75 -1.72 -4.12
N PHE A 48 10.96 -2.65 -3.58
CA PHE A 48 11.06 -3.01 -2.17
C PHE A 48 12.26 -3.93 -1.91
N SER A 49 13.10 -3.54 -0.96
CA SER A 49 14.12 -4.41 -0.38
C SER A 49 14.33 -4.04 1.09
N LEU A 50 14.98 -4.93 1.86
CA LEU A 50 15.30 -4.69 3.27
C LEU A 50 16.36 -3.60 3.49
N SER A 51 16.93 -3.02 2.43
CA SER A 51 17.77 -1.83 2.54
C SER A 51 16.92 -0.59 2.86
N ILE A 52 17.49 0.40 3.57
CA ILE A 52 16.80 1.66 3.90
C ILE A 52 16.21 2.33 2.63
N GLY A 53 16.99 2.37 1.55
CA GLY A 53 16.54 2.93 0.27
C GLY A 53 15.40 2.13 -0.37
N GLY A 54 15.46 0.79 -0.29
CA GLY A 54 14.40 -0.08 -0.80
C GLY A 54 13.11 0.00 0.01
N ILE A 55 13.18 0.16 1.33
CA ILE A 55 11.99 0.37 2.17
C ILE A 55 11.30 1.68 1.76
N ILE A 56 12.05 2.77 1.62
CA ILE A 56 11.49 4.06 1.21
C ILE A 56 10.88 3.97 -0.20
N ALA A 57 11.58 3.34 -1.14
CA ALA A 57 11.07 3.18 -2.51
C ALA A 57 9.80 2.31 -2.54
N GLY A 58 9.78 1.21 -1.79
CA GLY A 58 8.60 0.35 -1.63
C GLY A 58 7.43 1.04 -0.94
N MET A 59 7.68 1.93 0.03
CA MET A 59 6.63 2.76 0.64
C MET A 59 5.96 3.67 -0.39
N ILE A 60 6.74 4.31 -1.27
CA ILE A 60 6.22 5.17 -2.33
C ILE A 60 5.43 4.35 -3.35
N GLU A 61 5.98 3.22 -3.79
CA GLU A 61 5.33 2.31 -4.73
C GLU A 61 3.98 1.81 -4.17
N ALA A 62 3.97 1.31 -2.92
CA ALA A 62 2.75 0.84 -2.27
C ALA A 62 1.74 1.96 -2.01
N ALA A 63 2.18 3.17 -1.68
CA ALA A 63 1.29 4.31 -1.52
C ALA A 63 0.56 4.66 -2.82
N VAL A 64 1.29 4.68 -3.95
CA VAL A 64 0.73 4.98 -5.26
C VAL A 64 -0.22 3.88 -5.73
N ILE A 65 0.20 2.61 -5.63
CA ILE A 65 -0.64 1.47 -6.00
C ILE A 65 -1.90 1.44 -5.13
N GLY A 66 -1.73 1.54 -3.81
CA GLY A 66 -2.84 1.54 -2.85
C GLY A 66 -3.83 2.68 -3.09
N PHE A 67 -3.35 3.89 -3.39
CA PHE A 67 -4.18 5.03 -3.77
C PHE A 67 -5.01 4.71 -5.01
N ILE A 68 -4.35 4.29 -6.09
CA ILE A 68 -5.00 4.05 -7.39
C ILE A 68 -6.02 2.93 -7.28
N SER A 69 -5.68 1.82 -6.62
CA SER A 69 -6.57 0.67 -6.45
C SER A 69 -7.85 1.06 -5.70
N LEU A 70 -7.73 1.72 -4.55
CA LEU A 70 -8.91 2.07 -3.76
C LEU A 70 -9.71 3.22 -4.37
N TYR A 71 -9.03 4.21 -4.97
CA TYR A 71 -9.69 5.27 -5.72
C TYR A 71 -10.52 4.71 -6.89
N ALA A 72 -9.95 3.80 -7.69
CA ALA A 72 -10.62 3.18 -8.82
C ALA A 72 -11.82 2.33 -8.38
N LEU A 73 -11.68 1.57 -7.29
CA LEU A 73 -12.79 0.79 -6.71
C LEU A 73 -13.93 1.68 -6.24
N VAL A 74 -13.62 2.78 -5.55
CA VAL A 74 -14.64 3.72 -5.06
C VAL A 74 -15.29 4.48 -6.21
N TRP A 75 -14.50 4.88 -7.21
CA TRP A 75 -15.04 5.49 -8.43
C TRP A 75 -16.01 4.55 -9.14
N LEU A 76 -15.68 3.26 -9.24
CA LEU A 76 -16.55 2.24 -9.82
C LEU A 76 -17.80 2.03 -8.98
N TYR A 77 -17.68 1.94 -7.64
CA TYR A 77 -18.80 1.83 -6.72
C TYR A 77 -19.78 3.00 -6.87
N ASN A 78 -19.26 4.24 -6.89
CA ASN A 78 -20.04 5.46 -7.06
C ASN A 78 -20.72 5.58 -8.45
N LYS A 79 -20.34 4.74 -9.41
CA LYS A 79 -21.01 4.65 -10.72
C LYS A 79 -22.27 3.78 -10.67
N PHE A 80 -22.33 2.84 -9.74
CA PHE A 80 -23.45 1.90 -9.58
C PHE A 80 -24.41 2.29 -8.43
N VAL A 81 -24.10 3.36 -7.70
CA VAL A 81 -24.87 3.93 -6.59
C VAL A 81 -25.33 5.34 -6.94
#